data_AF-A0A6G3WIC2-F1
#
_entry.id   AF-A0A6G3WIC2-F1
#
_cell.length_a   1.000
_cell.length_b   1.000
_cell.length_c   1.000
_cell.angle_alpha   90.00
_cell.angle_beta   90.00
_cell.angle_gamma   90.00
#
_symmetry.space_group_name_H-M   'P 1'
#
loop_
_entity.id
_entity.type
_entity.pdbx_description
1 polymer ?
#
loop_
_entity_poly.entity_id
_entity_poly.type
_entity_poly.pdbx_seq_one_letter_code
_entity_poly.pdbx_strand_id
1 'polypeptide(L)'
;MKRSTPKNPGLAGPGALLRLLAPIRIHLAACAILSALSAAAGIVPYIAVAEIARLMLDDPAGSHTAIRSWVGIGAAGACAWLVLLVQSARVGHYADAAILHDVRVR
;
A
#
# COMPACT_ATOMS: atom_id res chain seq x y z
N MET A 1 -11.88 -55.62 0.87
CA MET A 1 -12.03 -54.34 1.59
C MET A 1 -10.65 -53.68 1.69
N LYS A 2 -10.28 -52.79 0.75
CA LYS A 2 -8.95 -52.12 0.75
C LYS A 2 -9.02 -50.93 1.72
N ARG A 3 -8.27 -50.99 2.83
CA ARG A 3 -8.05 -49.84 3.72
C ARG A 3 -7.24 -48.78 2.97
N SER A 4 -7.83 -47.62 2.73
CA SER A 4 -7.11 -46.40 2.35
C SER A 4 -6.23 -45.95 3.52
N THR A 5 -4.92 -45.93 3.33
CA THR A 5 -3.98 -45.36 4.30
C THR A 5 -4.22 -43.86 4.47
N PRO A 6 -4.21 -43.33 5.71
CA PRO A 6 -4.38 -41.90 5.94
C PRO A 6 -3.20 -41.14 5.36
N LYS A 7 -3.47 -40.22 4.45
CA LYS A 7 -2.48 -39.30 3.89
C LYS A 7 -2.02 -38.38 5.01
N ASN A 8 -0.79 -38.56 5.50
CA ASN A 8 -0.17 -37.62 6.43
C ASN A 8 -0.33 -36.20 5.87
N PRO A 9 -0.90 -35.24 6.61
CA PRO A 9 -0.94 -33.85 6.18
C PRO A 9 0.48 -33.29 6.26
N GLY A 10 1.28 -33.59 5.25
CA GLY A 10 2.59 -32.97 5.05
C GLY A 10 2.42 -31.47 4.87
N LEU A 11 3.47 -30.71 5.21
CA LEU A 11 3.50 -29.26 5.04
C LEU A 11 3.13 -28.88 3.60
N ALA A 12 2.41 -27.78 3.46
CA ALA A 12 2.05 -27.24 2.17
C ALA A 12 3.31 -26.96 1.33
N GLY A 13 3.34 -27.48 0.10
CA GLY A 13 4.48 -27.27 -0.80
C GLY A 13 4.66 -25.79 -1.16
N PRO A 14 5.84 -25.39 -1.68
CA PRO A 14 6.17 -23.98 -1.95
C PRO A 14 5.17 -23.25 -2.87
N GLY A 15 4.50 -23.97 -3.78
CA GLY A 15 3.50 -23.41 -4.69
C GLY A 15 2.07 -23.36 -4.15
N ALA A 16 1.82 -23.86 -2.93
CA ALA A 16 0.48 -23.89 -2.36
C ALA A 16 -0.09 -22.48 -2.13
N LEU A 17 0.75 -21.56 -1.66
CA LEU A 17 0.36 -20.16 -1.45
C LEU A 17 0.02 -19.46 -2.78
N LEU A 18 0.84 -19.65 -3.82
CA LEU A 18 0.55 -19.07 -5.14
C LEU A 18 -0.76 -19.60 -5.73
N ARG A 19 -1.08 -20.88 -5.54
CA ARG A 19 -2.37 -21.46 -5.98
C ARG A 19 -3.54 -20.90 -5.19
N LEU A 20 -3.37 -20.69 -3.88
CA LEU A 20 -4.37 -20.09 -3.02
C LEU A 20 -4.65 -18.62 -3.39
N LEU A 21 -3.62 -17.85 -3.71
CA LEU A 21 -3.73 -16.43 -4.06
C LEU A 21 -4.05 -16.18 -5.55
N ALA A 22 -4.00 -17.22 -6.39
CA ALA A 22 -4.24 -17.11 -7.84
C ALA A 22 -5.54 -16.36 -8.22
N PRO A 23 -6.69 -16.57 -7.53
CA PRO A 23 -7.94 -15.87 -7.85
C PRO A 23 -7.88 -14.35 -7.60
N ILE A 24 -7.04 -13.90 -6.67
CA ILE A 24 -6.97 -12.50 -6.23
C ILE A 24 -5.68 -11.78 -6.69
N ARG A 25 -4.87 -12.40 -7.56
CA ARG A 25 -3.58 -11.85 -8.01
C ARG A 25 -3.65 -10.41 -8.55
N ILE A 26 -4.73 -10.07 -9.24
CA ILE A 26 -4.93 -8.72 -9.79
C ILE A 26 -5.22 -7.71 -8.67
N HIS A 27 -6.02 -8.09 -7.68
CA HIS A 27 -6.29 -7.26 -6.50
C HIS A 27 -5.00 -7.04 -5.69
N LEU A 28 -4.19 -8.09 -5.52
CA LEU A 28 -2.89 -7.99 -4.84
C LEU A 28 -1.94 -7.07 -5.58
N ALA A 29 -1.83 -7.18 -6.90
CA ALA A 29 -1.00 -6.29 -7.71
C ALA A 29 -1.46 -4.82 -7.61
N ALA A 30 -2.77 -4.58 -7.72
CA ALA A 30 -3.33 -3.24 -7.58
C ALA A 30 -3.10 -2.67 -6.17
N CYS A 31 -3.34 -3.46 -5.12
CA CYS A 31 -3.07 -3.09 -3.73
C CYS A 31 -1.59 -2.77 -3.52
N ALA A 32 -0.68 -3.60 -4.05
CA ALA A 32 0.77 -3.37 -3.93
C ALA A 32 1.21 -2.07 -4.61
N ILE A 33 0.70 -1.81 -5.83
CA ILE A 33 1.01 -0.57 -6.57
C ILE A 33 0.48 0.65 -5.83
N LEU A 34 -0.80 0.62 -5.41
CA LEU A 34 -1.41 1.71 -4.64
C LEU A 34 -0.66 1.98 -3.33
N SER A 35 -0.27 0.93 -2.62
CA SER A 35 0.51 1.02 -1.38
C SER A 35 1.89 1.62 -1.61
N ALA A 36 2.59 1.21 -2.68
CA ALA A 36 3.91 1.73 -3.02
C ALA A 36 3.84 3.22 -3.40
N LEU A 37 2.87 3.61 -4.23
CA LEU A 37 2.65 5.00 -4.60
C LEU A 37 2.23 5.86 -3.40
N SER A 38 1.37 5.32 -2.53
CA SER A 38 0.99 5.94 -1.27
C SER A 38 2.24 6.19 -0.43
N ALA A 39 3.05 5.17 -0.16
CA ALA A 39 4.27 5.30 0.63
C ALA A 39 5.22 6.38 0.07
N ALA A 40 5.41 6.41 -1.25
CA ALA A 40 6.20 7.45 -1.91
C ALA A 40 5.62 8.86 -1.70
N ALA A 41 4.31 9.04 -1.86
CA ALA A 41 3.64 10.31 -1.59
C ALA A 41 3.74 10.73 -0.11
N GLY A 42 3.75 9.77 0.81
CA GLY A 42 3.95 9.99 2.25
C GLY A 42 5.31 10.58 2.61
N ILE A 43 6.30 10.55 1.71
CA ILE A 43 7.62 11.17 1.91
C ILE A 43 7.57 12.70 1.65
N VAL A 44 6.68 13.16 0.78
CA VAL A 44 6.60 14.56 0.32
C VAL A 44 6.47 15.58 1.47
N PRO A 45 5.65 15.36 2.52
CA PRO A 45 5.58 16.28 3.66
C PRO A 45 6.93 16.46 4.36
N TYR A 46 7.75 15.41 4.46
CA TYR A 46 9.07 15.50 5.08
C TYR A 46 10.05 16.30 4.21
N ILE A 47 9.98 16.13 2.88
CA ILE A 47 10.76 16.94 1.93
C ILE A 47 10.37 18.42 2.07
N ALA A 48 9.06 18.72 2.14
CA ALA A 48 8.58 20.08 2.31
C ALA A 48 9.09 20.72 3.62
N VAL A 49 9.12 19.97 4.72
CA VAL A 49 9.67 20.47 6.00
C VAL A 49 11.16 20.76 5.89
N ALA A 50 11.95 19.87 5.27
CA ALA A 50 13.38 20.07 5.07
C ALA A 50 13.66 21.32 4.20
N GLU A 51 12.86 21.53 3.17
CA GLU A 51 12.97 22.67 2.26
C GLU A 51 12.57 23.99 2.90
N ILE A 52 11.52 24.00 3.71
CA ILE A 52 11.13 25.18 4.51
C ILE A 52 12.24 25.54 5.48
N ALA A 53 12.83 24.55 6.18
CA ALA A 53 13.93 24.79 7.10
C ALA A 53 15.14 25.38 6.37
N ARG A 54 15.50 24.84 5.20
CA ARG A 54 16.57 25.37 4.35
C ARG A 54 16.33 26.84 3.97
N LEU A 55 15.13 27.16 3.47
CA LEU A 55 14.77 28.53 3.09
C LEU A 55 14.81 29.51 4.28
N MET A 56 14.39 29.06 5.46
CA MET A 56 14.42 29.87 6.67
C MET A 56 15.85 30.11 7.18
N LEU A 57 16.80 29.20 6.89
CA LEU A 57 18.21 29.39 7.22
C LEU A 57 18.91 30.36 6.23
N ASP A 58 18.56 30.29 4.94
CA ASP A 58 19.20 31.08 3.89
C ASP A 58 18.71 32.55 3.85
N ASP A 59 17.40 32.78 3.83
CA ASP A 59 16.80 34.12 3.81
C ASP A 59 15.46 34.13 4.57
N PRO A 60 15.48 34.44 5.88
CA PRO A 60 14.29 34.42 6.71
C PRO A 60 13.23 35.46 6.31
N ALA A 61 13.63 36.58 5.72
CA ALA A 61 12.74 37.72 5.48
C ALA A 61 12.11 37.70 4.07
N GLY A 62 12.81 37.16 3.06
CA GLY A 62 12.34 37.11 1.68
C GLY A 62 11.57 35.85 1.26
N SER A 63 11.61 34.78 2.07
CA SER A 63 11.17 33.44 1.62
C SER A 63 9.68 33.12 1.79
N HIS A 64 8.83 34.07 2.19
CA HIS A 64 7.43 33.79 2.57
C HIS A 64 6.61 33.10 1.45
N THR A 65 6.73 33.54 0.20
CA THR A 65 6.03 32.92 -0.94
C THR A 65 6.50 31.49 -1.18
N ALA A 66 7.81 31.24 -1.12
CA ALA A 66 8.38 29.92 -1.31
C ALA A 66 7.97 28.96 -0.18
N ILE A 67 7.93 29.43 1.06
CA ILE A 67 7.45 28.65 2.22
C ILE A 67 5.99 28.25 2.03
N ARG A 68 5.12 29.17 1.62
CA ARG A 68 3.70 28.86 1.35
C ARG A 68 3.54 27.82 0.24
N SER A 69 4.36 27.88 -0.81
CA SER A 69 4.38 26.87 -1.87
C SER A 69 4.76 25.50 -1.32
N TRP A 70 5.81 25.40 -0.49
CA TRP A 70 6.20 24.13 0.13
C TRP A 70 5.16 23.58 1.09
N VAL A 71 4.47 24.45 1.86
CA VAL A 71 3.32 24.04 2.67
C VAL A 71 2.22 23.44 1.78
N GLY A 72 1.90 24.09 0.65
CA GLY A 72 0.93 23.58 -0.31
C GLY A 72 1.35 22.23 -0.92
N ILE A 73 2.62 22.07 -1.29
CA ILE A 73 3.18 20.83 -1.82
C ILE A 73 3.10 19.71 -0.77
N GLY A 74 3.50 19.99 0.47
CA GLY A 74 3.43 19.05 1.58
C GLY A 74 1.99 18.61 1.86
N ALA A 75 1.04 19.55 1.89
CA ALA A 75 -0.38 19.26 2.07
C ALA A 75 -0.94 18.41 0.92
N ALA A 76 -0.61 18.75 -0.34
CA ALA A 76 -1.01 17.97 -1.50
C ALA A 76 -0.44 16.54 -1.47
N GLY A 77 0.83 16.39 -1.07
CA GLY A 77 1.48 15.10 -0.87
C GLY A 77 0.79 14.25 0.20
N ALA A 78 0.46 14.85 1.35
CA ALA A 78 -0.27 14.18 2.43
C ALA A 78 -1.68 13.74 1.99
N CYS A 79 -2.40 14.60 1.25
CA CYS A 79 -3.71 14.25 0.69
C CYS A 79 -3.60 13.09 -0.31
N ALA A 80 -2.64 13.13 -1.23
CA ALA A 80 -2.41 12.05 -2.18
C ALA A 80 -2.06 10.74 -1.47
N TRP A 81 -1.20 10.81 -0.44
CA TRP A 81 -0.86 9.68 0.42
C TRP A 81 -2.11 9.02 1.01
N LEU A 82 -2.97 9.81 1.66
CA LEU A 82 -4.21 9.32 2.29
C LEU A 82 -5.18 8.72 1.28
N VAL A 83 -5.42 9.39 0.15
CA VAL A 83 -6.33 8.88 -0.89
C VAL A 83 -5.82 7.54 -1.41
N LEU A 84 -4.54 7.45 -1.78
CA LEU A 84 -3.95 6.21 -2.28
C LEU A 84 -3.99 5.09 -1.23
N LEU A 85 -3.73 5.42 0.04
CA LEU A 85 -3.78 4.48 1.16
C LEU A 85 -5.19 3.90 1.34
N VAL A 86 -6.21 4.76 1.38
CA VAL A 86 -7.61 4.35 1.53
C VAL A 86 -8.06 3.50 0.35
N GLN A 87 -7.69 3.87 -0.88
CA GLN A 87 -8.00 3.08 -2.06
C GLN A 87 -7.30 1.72 -2.02
N SER A 88 -6.05 1.66 -1.56
CA SER A 88 -5.34 0.41 -1.33
C SER A 88 -6.07 -0.50 -0.34
N ALA A 89 -6.47 0.04 0.82
CA ALA A 89 -7.19 -0.69 1.85
C ALA A 89 -8.54 -1.23 1.34
N ARG A 90 -9.27 -0.46 0.52
CA ARG A 90 -10.52 -0.90 -0.11
C ARG A 90 -10.30 -2.08 -1.05
N VAL A 91 -9.28 -2.01 -1.90
CA VAL A 91 -8.92 -3.12 -2.82
C VAL A 91 -8.53 -4.36 -2.02
N GLY A 92 -7.77 -4.19 -0.93
CA GLY A 92 -7.44 -5.26 0.01
C GLY A 92 -8.68 -5.94 0.60
N HIS A 93 -9.66 -5.17 1.08
CA HIS A 93 -10.90 -5.73 1.61
C HIS A 93 -11.68 -6.56 0.58
N TYR A 94 -11.76 -6.12 -0.68
CA TYR A 94 -12.38 -6.92 -1.73
C TYR A 94 -11.60 -8.20 -2.03
N ALA A 95 -10.27 -8.14 -2.01
CA ALA A 95 -9.41 -9.31 -2.16
C ALA A 95 -9.66 -10.34 -1.05
N ASP A 96 -9.75 -9.89 0.21
CA ASP A 96 -10.01 -10.72 1.38
C ASP A 96 -11.40 -11.38 1.33
N ALA A 97 -12.42 -10.62 0.91
CA ALA A 97 -13.76 -11.17 0.73
C ALA A 97 -13.80 -12.22 -0.39
N ALA A 98 -13.12 -11.96 -1.50
CA ALA A 98 -13.07 -12.87 -2.65
C ALA A 98 -12.33 -14.18 -2.33
N ILE A 99 -11.21 -14.12 -1.62
CA ILE A 99 -10.46 -15.33 -1.23
C ILE A 99 -11.23 -16.16 -0.20
N LEU A 100 -11.89 -15.52 0.78
CA LEU A 100 -12.72 -16.23 1.75
C LEU A 100 -13.89 -16.95 1.07
N HIS A 101 -14.52 -16.31 0.10
CA HIS A 101 -15.57 -16.92 -0.70
C HIS A 101 -15.04 -18.13 -1.52
N ASP A 102 -13.92 -17.98 -2.24
CA ASP A 102 -13.32 -19.07 -3.03
C ASP A 102 -12.95 -20.28 -2.15
N VAL A 103 -12.41 -20.05 -0.95
CA VAL A 103 -12.10 -21.13 -0.01
C VAL A 103 -13.36 -21.82 0.52
N ARG A 104 -14.46 -21.10 0.72
CA ARG A 104 -15.67 -21.66 1.34
C ARG A 104 -16.56 -22.46 0.39
N VAL A 105 -16.50 -22.16 -0.91
CA VAL A 105 -17.30 -22.84 -1.94
C VAL A 105 -16.56 -24.06 -2.52
N ARG A 106 -15.26 -24.20 -2.22
CA ARG A 106 -14.46 -25.40 -2.54
C ARG A 106 -14.60 -26.47 -1.46
#